data_AF-A0AAQ0TNK3-F1
#
_entry.id   AF-A0AAQ0TNK3-F1
#
_cell.length_a   1.000
_cell.length_b   1.000
_cell.length_c   1.000
_cell.angle_alpha   90.00
_cell.angle_beta   90.00
_cell.angle_gamma   90.00
#
_symmetry.space_group_name_H-M   'P 1'
#
loop_
_entity.id
_entity.type
_entity.pdbx_description
1 polymer ?
#
loop_
_entity_poly.entity_id
_entity_poly.type
_entity_poly.pdbx_seq_one_letter_code
_entity_poly.pdbx_strand_id
1 'polypeptide(L)'
;MRKLIVLLAVIASSAIIVTSCGGKKTAEIPAATAETVEGQKSQLAEALSTGNLRQASAMADSMSLFVDDFTPEQTVQVLSAFVKVYSDAQSKRESRRALETVRKYVDVYDIALSVNPKDTRAAFEKARRAGTGLDFDSIARAFREKLSNYDAMQDGSLTAQSSEPADTAKAQADTVSATAPVKEIPLEHRPAE
;
A
#
# COMPACT_ATOMS: atom_id res chain seq x y z
N MET A 1 -22.87 42.40 -5.55
CA MET A 1 -23.39 41.94 -6.86
C MET A 1 -22.38 40.94 -7.41
N ARG A 2 -22.68 39.64 -7.31
CA ARG A 2 -23.06 38.75 -8.45
C ARG A 2 -21.94 38.76 -9.52
N LYS A 3 -21.22 37.67 -9.82
CA LYS A 3 -21.71 36.31 -10.10
C LYS A 3 -20.63 35.24 -9.86
N LEU A 4 -21.00 34.23 -9.07
CA LEU A 4 -20.59 32.82 -9.23
C LEU A 4 -21.39 32.21 -10.39
N ILE A 5 -20.88 31.14 -11.03
CA ILE A 5 -21.54 29.99 -11.71
C ILE A 5 -20.46 29.40 -12.64
N VAL A 6 -19.71 28.37 -12.22
CA VAL A 6 -19.99 26.92 -12.38
C VAL A 6 -20.28 26.56 -13.84
N LEU A 7 -19.33 25.89 -14.50
CA LEU A 7 -19.56 25.17 -15.74
C LEU A 7 -19.09 23.73 -15.58
N LEU A 8 -20.00 22.95 -14.99
CA LEU A 8 -20.10 21.50 -15.06
C LEU A 8 -20.60 21.17 -16.48
N ALA A 9 -19.75 20.59 -17.33
CA ALA A 9 -20.18 20.01 -18.60
C ALA A 9 -20.31 18.49 -18.41
N VAL A 10 -21.56 18.05 -18.43
CA VAL A 10 -22.03 16.68 -18.26
C VAL A 10 -21.84 15.89 -19.54
N ILE A 11 -21.24 14.71 -19.36
CA ILE A 11 -21.41 13.43 -20.06
C ILE A 11 -22.48 13.44 -21.16
N ALA A 12 -22.05 13.25 -22.42
CA ALA A 12 -22.93 12.90 -23.52
C ALA A 12 -22.25 11.91 -24.48
N SER A 13 -22.62 10.64 -24.33
CA SER A 13 -22.94 9.67 -25.38
C SER A 13 -21.97 9.49 -26.56
N SER A 14 -21.31 8.34 -26.62
CA SER A 14 -21.11 7.64 -27.90
C SER A 14 -21.34 6.14 -27.71
N ALA A 15 -22.14 5.62 -28.63
CA ALA A 15 -22.83 4.34 -28.56
C ALA A 15 -21.90 3.15 -28.77
N ILE A 16 -22.22 2.07 -28.05
CA ILE A 16 -21.69 0.73 -28.24
C ILE A 16 -22.17 0.20 -29.59
N ILE A 17 -21.24 -0.10 -30.49
CA ILE A 17 -21.46 -1.05 -31.59
C ILE A 17 -20.44 -2.17 -31.38
N VAL A 18 -20.80 -3.18 -30.57
CA VAL A 18 -20.10 -4.47 -30.60
C VAL A 18 -20.62 -5.27 -31.79
N THR A 19 -19.78 -5.35 -32.83
CA THR A 19 -19.91 -6.40 -33.84
C THR A 19 -18.64 -7.24 -33.86
N SER A 20 -18.85 -8.53 -33.64
CA SER A 20 -18.24 -9.63 -34.41
C SER A 20 -16.81 -10.13 -34.10
N CYS A 21 -16.80 -11.42 -33.74
CA CYS A 21 -15.86 -12.48 -34.12
C CYS A 21 -14.43 -12.54 -33.52
N GLY A 22 -14.29 -13.53 -32.65
CA GLY A 22 -13.23 -14.54 -32.61
C GLY A 22 -11.96 -14.31 -33.44
N GLY A 23 -10.85 -14.20 -32.73
CA GLY A 23 -9.51 -14.33 -33.28
C GLY A 23 -8.49 -13.79 -32.29
N LYS A 24 -7.58 -14.65 -31.80
CA LYS A 24 -6.47 -14.30 -30.92
C LYS A 24 -5.75 -13.03 -31.42
N LYS A 25 -5.89 -11.91 -30.72
CA LYS A 25 -5.13 -10.69 -31.00
C LYS A 25 -4.82 -9.98 -29.68
N THR A 26 -3.58 -9.57 -29.58
CA THR A 26 -3.02 -8.62 -28.61
C THR A 26 -4.04 -7.52 -28.33
N ALA A 27 -4.38 -7.32 -27.06
CA ALA A 27 -5.29 -6.26 -26.66
C ALA A 27 -4.66 -4.91 -27.03
N GLU A 28 -5.18 -4.27 -28.08
CA GLU A 28 -4.96 -2.85 -28.32
C GLU A 28 -5.82 -2.09 -27.31
N ILE A 29 -5.16 -1.30 -26.45
CA ILE A 29 -5.82 -0.43 -25.49
C ILE A 29 -6.78 0.50 -26.26
N PRO A 30 -8.05 0.67 -25.84
CA PRO A 30 -8.95 1.63 -26.46
C PRO A 30 -8.30 3.01 -26.53
N ALA A 31 -8.30 3.65 -27.69
CA ALA A 31 -7.58 4.92 -27.91
C ALA A 31 -7.92 6.01 -26.85
N ALA A 32 -9.19 6.07 -26.42
CA ALA A 32 -9.62 6.99 -25.36
C ALA A 32 -8.97 6.72 -23.99
N THR A 33 -8.74 5.45 -23.66
CA THR A 33 -8.04 5.03 -22.43
C THR A 33 -6.55 5.35 -22.54
N ALA A 34 -5.93 5.07 -23.69
CA ALA A 34 -4.51 5.37 -23.93
C ALA A 34 -4.21 6.88 -23.84
N GLU A 35 -5.05 7.73 -24.44
CA GLU A 35 -4.92 9.20 -24.35
C GLU A 35 -5.06 9.70 -22.91
N THR A 36 -6.01 9.13 -22.15
CA THR A 36 -6.22 9.48 -20.73
C THR A 36 -5.00 9.12 -19.89
N VAL A 37 -4.45 7.91 -20.05
CA VAL A 37 -3.31 7.42 -19.28
C VAL A 37 -2.04 8.22 -19.61
N GLU A 38 -1.80 8.58 -20.88
CA GLU A 38 -0.64 9.41 -21.25
C GLU A 38 -0.76 10.86 -20.73
N GLY A 39 -1.97 11.43 -20.73
CA GLY A 39 -2.22 12.73 -20.09
C GLY A 39 -1.93 12.68 -18.58
N GLN A 40 -2.38 11.63 -17.90
CA GLN A 40 -2.15 11.43 -16.46
C GLN A 40 -0.68 11.19 -16.13
N LYS A 41 0.08 10.52 -16.99
CA LYS A 41 1.52 10.32 -16.83
C LYS A 41 2.28 11.65 -16.78
N SER A 42 1.95 12.58 -17.67
CA SER A 42 2.57 13.91 -17.66
C SER A 42 2.24 14.67 -16.37
N GLN A 43 0.99 14.59 -15.92
CA GLN A 43 0.54 15.21 -14.66
C GLN A 43 1.16 14.55 -13.43
N LEU A 44 1.37 13.24 -13.45
CA LEU A 44 2.06 12.51 -12.38
C LEU A 44 3.51 12.94 -12.28
N ALA A 45 4.21 13.03 -13.42
CA ALA A 45 5.60 13.51 -13.46
C ALA A 45 5.72 14.95 -12.92
N GLU A 46 4.79 15.84 -13.30
CA GLU A 46 4.73 17.21 -12.80
C GLU A 46 4.40 17.28 -11.29
N ALA A 47 3.44 16.50 -10.81
CA ALA A 47 3.11 16.45 -9.39
C ALA A 47 4.30 15.94 -8.55
N LEU A 48 5.07 14.99 -9.10
CA LEU A 48 6.28 14.50 -8.45
C LEU A 48 7.44 15.49 -8.48
N SER A 49 7.58 16.29 -9.54
CA SER A 49 8.65 17.30 -9.66
C SER A 49 8.39 18.52 -8.79
N THR A 50 7.13 18.93 -8.67
CA THR A 50 6.68 20.05 -7.81
C THR A 50 6.55 19.67 -6.34
N GLY A 51 6.73 18.38 -5.99
CA GLY A 51 6.58 17.88 -4.62
C GLY A 51 5.14 17.82 -4.13
N ASN A 52 4.16 17.96 -5.02
CA ASN A 52 2.74 17.83 -4.68
C ASN A 52 2.33 16.35 -4.56
N LEU A 53 2.74 15.72 -3.45
CA LEU A 53 2.54 14.29 -3.22
C LEU A 53 1.07 13.91 -3.02
N ARG A 54 0.19 14.87 -2.69
CA ARG A 54 -1.25 14.62 -2.63
C ARG A 54 -1.81 14.44 -4.04
N GLN A 55 -1.44 15.32 -4.97
CA GLN A 55 -1.83 15.19 -6.38
C GLN A 55 -1.18 13.97 -7.02
N ALA A 56 0.10 13.72 -6.74
CA ALA A 56 0.79 12.51 -7.24
C ALA A 56 0.08 11.23 -6.77
N SER A 57 -0.36 11.19 -5.51
CA SER A 57 -1.14 10.07 -4.98
C SER A 57 -2.47 9.88 -5.72
N ALA A 58 -3.21 10.96 -5.99
CA ALA A 58 -4.49 10.87 -6.70
C ALA A 58 -4.32 10.43 -8.17
N MET A 59 -3.26 10.91 -8.83
CA MET A 59 -2.94 10.51 -10.20
C MET A 59 -2.50 9.05 -10.28
N ALA A 60 -1.60 8.62 -9.39
CA ALA A 60 -1.18 7.22 -9.31
C ALA A 60 -2.37 6.27 -9.03
N ASP A 61 -3.28 6.68 -8.15
CA ASP A 61 -4.51 5.93 -7.85
C ASP A 61 -5.44 5.84 -9.07
N SER A 62 -5.68 6.96 -9.76
CA SER A 62 -6.50 6.96 -10.97
C SER A 62 -5.88 6.13 -12.09
N MET A 63 -4.56 6.17 -12.26
CA MET A 63 -3.88 5.37 -13.26
C MET A 63 -4.00 3.88 -12.91
N SER A 64 -3.88 3.51 -11.63
CA SER A 64 -3.90 2.10 -11.19
C SER A 64 -5.19 1.36 -11.52
N LEU A 65 -6.29 2.07 -11.80
CA LEU A 65 -7.54 1.47 -12.30
C LEU A 65 -7.38 0.81 -13.68
N PHE A 66 -6.32 1.13 -14.42
CA PHE A 66 -6.01 0.62 -15.76
C PHE A 66 -4.70 -0.15 -15.79
N VAL A 67 -4.28 -0.74 -14.66
CA VAL A 67 -2.99 -1.43 -14.54
C VAL A 67 -2.81 -2.57 -15.54
N ASP A 68 -3.89 -3.24 -15.94
CA ASP A 68 -3.85 -4.31 -16.96
C ASP A 68 -3.38 -3.80 -18.34
N ASP A 69 -3.60 -2.51 -18.60
CA ASP A 69 -3.26 -1.84 -19.85
C ASP A 69 -1.93 -1.07 -19.76
N PHE A 70 -1.21 -1.18 -18.64
CA PHE A 70 0.04 -0.44 -18.48
C PHE A 70 1.14 -0.93 -19.40
N THR A 71 1.87 0.02 -19.95
CA THR A 71 3.24 -0.22 -20.40
C THR A 71 4.16 -0.49 -19.19
N PRO A 72 5.25 -1.26 -19.37
CA PRO A 72 6.25 -1.47 -18.32
C PRO A 72 6.76 -0.16 -17.68
N GLU A 73 6.97 0.88 -18.49
CA GLU A 73 7.40 2.20 -18.03
C GLU A 73 6.35 2.92 -17.18
N GLN A 74 5.06 2.82 -17.52
CA GLN A 74 3.98 3.39 -16.72
C GLN A 74 3.88 2.67 -15.36
N THR A 75 4.07 1.35 -15.33
CA THR A 75 4.15 0.58 -14.08
C THR A 75 5.27 1.10 -13.17
N VAL A 76 6.47 1.29 -13.72
CA VAL A 76 7.61 1.88 -12.97
C VAL A 76 7.25 3.23 -12.38
N GLN A 77 6.58 4.09 -13.13
CA GLN A 77 6.22 5.44 -12.69
C GLN A 77 5.22 5.42 -11.54
N VAL A 78 4.16 4.64 -11.67
CA VAL A 78 3.11 4.52 -10.64
C VAL A 78 3.68 3.90 -9.36
N LEU A 79 4.44 2.82 -9.45
CA LEU A 79 5.08 2.19 -8.29
C LEU A 79 6.08 3.14 -7.62
N SER A 80 6.87 3.90 -8.40
CA SER A 80 7.80 4.91 -7.85
C SER A 80 7.06 6.04 -7.14
N ALA A 81 5.90 6.45 -7.66
CA ALA A 81 5.05 7.45 -7.02
C ALA A 81 4.53 6.94 -5.67
N PHE A 82 4.04 5.70 -5.61
CA PHE A 82 3.57 5.10 -4.37
C PHE A 82 4.69 4.96 -3.33
N VAL A 83 5.93 4.66 -3.72
CA VAL A 83 7.07 4.67 -2.78
C VAL A 83 7.28 6.05 -2.16
N LYS A 84 7.22 7.12 -2.97
CA LYS A 84 7.35 8.50 -2.47
C LYS A 84 6.19 8.88 -1.54
N VAL A 85 4.96 8.53 -1.93
CA VAL A 85 3.75 8.76 -1.12
C VAL A 85 3.82 8.01 0.21
N TYR A 86 4.31 6.76 0.21
CA TYR A 86 4.52 5.97 1.40
C TYR A 86 5.56 6.60 2.34
N SER A 87 6.70 7.02 1.80
CA SER A 87 7.74 7.68 2.59
C SER A 87 7.26 8.98 3.23
N ASP A 88 6.45 9.77 2.52
CA ASP A 88 5.83 10.99 3.05
C ASP A 88 4.78 10.71 4.12
N ALA A 89 3.92 9.71 3.91
CA ALA A 89 2.96 9.30 4.94
C ALA A 89 3.66 8.81 6.21
N GLN A 90 4.76 8.07 6.07
CA GLN A 90 5.59 7.62 7.21
C GLN A 90 6.22 8.80 7.96
N SER A 91 6.80 9.78 7.24
CA SER A 91 7.43 10.95 7.88
C SER A 91 6.41 11.81 8.64
N LYS A 92 5.18 11.89 8.14
CA LYS A 92 4.05 12.60 8.77
C LYS A 92 3.28 11.77 9.81
N ARG A 93 3.68 10.52 10.05
CA ARG A 93 2.99 9.57 10.95
C ARG A 93 1.53 9.31 10.57
N GLU A 94 1.21 9.38 9.29
CA GLU A 94 -0.13 9.11 8.74
C GLU A 94 -0.31 7.60 8.47
N SER A 95 -0.42 6.81 9.55
CA SER A 95 -0.44 5.33 9.48
C SER A 95 -1.50 4.76 8.53
N ARG A 96 -2.72 5.34 8.53
CA ARG A 96 -3.81 4.94 7.64
C ARG A 96 -3.43 5.10 6.17
N ARG A 97 -2.90 6.26 5.79
CA ARG A 97 -2.48 6.55 4.41
C ARG A 97 -1.29 5.69 4.01
N ALA A 98 -0.34 5.48 4.91
CA ALA A 98 0.80 4.60 4.67
C ALA A 98 0.34 3.17 4.37
N LEU A 99 -0.59 2.62 5.16
CA LEU A 99 -1.13 1.28 4.95
C LEU A 99 -1.94 1.16 3.65
N GLU A 100 -2.77 2.15 3.34
CA GLU A 100 -3.50 2.20 2.06
C GLU A 100 -2.54 2.20 0.87
N THR A 101 -1.47 2.97 0.94
CA THR A 101 -0.45 3.04 -0.12
C THR A 101 0.28 1.70 -0.30
N VAL A 102 0.57 0.99 0.80
CA VAL A 102 1.17 -0.35 0.77
C VAL A 102 0.26 -1.34 0.03
N ARG A 103 -1.06 -1.33 0.32
CA ARG A 103 -2.04 -2.18 -0.38
C ARG A 103 -2.07 -1.90 -1.88
N LYS A 104 -2.21 -0.63 -2.26
CA LYS A 104 -2.24 -0.19 -3.68
C LYS A 104 -0.96 -0.55 -4.42
N TYR A 105 0.20 -0.39 -3.79
CA TYR A 105 1.48 -0.76 -4.38
C TYR A 105 1.54 -2.26 -4.70
N VAL A 106 1.19 -3.12 -3.74
CA VAL A 106 1.24 -4.57 -3.92
C VAL A 106 0.28 -5.01 -5.02
N ASP A 107 -0.94 -4.47 -5.04
CA ASP A 107 -1.94 -4.77 -6.06
C ASP A 107 -1.45 -4.42 -7.48
N VAL A 108 -0.95 -3.20 -7.68
CA VAL A 108 -0.39 -2.79 -8.98
C VAL A 108 0.80 -3.64 -9.39
N TYR A 109 1.70 -3.94 -8.44
CA TYR A 109 2.86 -4.79 -8.71
C TYR A 109 2.44 -6.21 -9.16
N ASP A 110 1.47 -6.81 -8.45
CA ASP A 110 1.01 -8.17 -8.71
C ASP A 110 0.26 -8.26 -10.04
N ILE A 111 -0.64 -7.30 -10.32
CA ILE A 111 -1.37 -7.26 -11.58
C ILE A 111 -0.41 -7.05 -12.76
N ALA A 112 0.48 -6.05 -12.69
CA ALA A 112 1.40 -5.76 -13.79
C ALA A 112 2.34 -6.93 -14.12
N LEU A 113 2.79 -7.68 -13.10
CA LEU A 113 3.60 -8.90 -13.32
C LEU A 113 2.76 -10.10 -13.75
N SER A 114 1.47 -10.15 -13.45
CA SER A 114 0.59 -11.19 -13.98
C SER A 114 0.34 -11.01 -15.48
N VAL A 115 0.25 -9.75 -15.94
CA VAL A 115 -0.05 -9.40 -17.34
C VAL A 115 1.21 -9.45 -18.21
N ASN A 116 2.28 -8.76 -17.82
CA ASN A 116 3.53 -8.73 -18.60
C ASN A 116 4.77 -8.97 -17.70
N PRO A 117 5.02 -10.21 -17.25
CA PRO A 117 6.08 -10.51 -16.28
C PRO A 117 7.50 -10.24 -16.76
N LYS A 118 7.77 -10.37 -18.07
CA LYS A 118 9.14 -10.29 -18.61
C LYS A 118 9.54 -8.84 -18.84
N ASP A 119 8.71 -8.08 -19.56
CA ASP A 119 9.05 -6.71 -19.91
C ASP A 119 8.96 -5.78 -18.70
N THR A 120 7.99 -6.01 -17.81
CA THR A 120 7.88 -5.27 -16.54
C THR A 120 9.12 -5.45 -15.67
N ARG A 121 9.64 -6.68 -15.52
CA ARG A 121 10.91 -6.91 -14.80
C ARG A 121 12.11 -6.26 -15.50
N ALA A 122 12.16 -6.30 -16.83
CA ALA A 122 13.20 -5.61 -17.58
C ALA A 122 13.16 -4.09 -17.36
N ALA A 123 11.96 -3.50 -17.28
CA ALA A 123 11.78 -2.09 -16.95
C ALA A 123 12.19 -1.77 -15.50
N PHE A 124 11.90 -2.64 -14.54
CA PHE A 124 12.39 -2.51 -13.15
C PHE A 124 13.92 -2.48 -13.10
N GLU A 125 14.57 -3.41 -13.78
CA GLU A 125 16.03 -3.46 -13.89
C GLU A 125 16.61 -2.21 -14.54
N LYS A 126 16.00 -1.76 -15.64
CA LYS A 126 16.38 -0.52 -16.33
C LYS A 126 16.26 0.69 -15.40
N ALA A 127 15.15 0.82 -14.68
CA ALA A 127 14.91 1.91 -13.74
C ALA A 127 15.91 1.90 -12.58
N ARG A 128 16.24 0.72 -12.04
CA ARG A 128 17.26 0.54 -11.00
C ARG A 128 18.64 1.01 -11.48
N ARG A 129 19.05 0.58 -12.68
CA ARG A 129 20.33 0.99 -13.31
C ARG A 129 20.38 2.48 -13.66
N ALA A 130 19.24 3.08 -14.00
CA ALA A 130 19.11 4.50 -14.31
C ALA A 130 19.16 5.41 -13.06
N GLY A 131 19.40 4.86 -11.86
CA GLY A 131 19.67 5.64 -10.66
C GLY A 131 18.45 5.97 -9.81
N THR A 132 17.30 5.33 -10.05
CA THR A 132 16.16 5.45 -9.11
C THR A 132 16.49 4.89 -7.72
N GLY A 133 17.44 3.95 -7.63
CA GLY A 133 17.81 3.27 -6.38
C GLY A 133 16.72 2.35 -5.84
N LEU A 134 15.59 2.23 -6.54
CA LEU A 134 14.45 1.41 -6.12
C LEU A 134 14.64 -0.02 -6.61
N ASP A 135 14.50 -0.96 -5.68
CA ASP A 135 14.33 -2.38 -5.98
C ASP A 135 12.86 -2.75 -5.75
N PHE A 136 12.08 -2.75 -6.83
CA PHE A 136 10.64 -2.98 -6.79
C PHE A 136 10.27 -4.37 -6.23
N ASP A 137 11.08 -5.39 -6.52
CA ASP A 137 10.83 -6.74 -6.03
C ASP A 137 11.05 -6.83 -4.51
N SER A 138 12.13 -6.21 -4.02
CA SER A 138 12.42 -6.14 -2.59
C SER A 138 11.38 -5.30 -1.84
N ILE A 139 10.94 -4.17 -2.41
CA ILE A 139 9.89 -3.33 -1.83
C ILE A 139 8.56 -4.09 -1.77
N ALA A 140 8.16 -4.78 -2.84
CA ALA A 140 6.94 -5.59 -2.86
C ALA A 140 6.95 -6.67 -1.77
N ARG A 141 8.08 -7.35 -1.55
CA ARG A 141 8.22 -8.34 -0.46
C ARG A 141 8.03 -7.70 0.92
N ALA A 142 8.73 -6.60 1.20
CA ALA A 142 8.61 -5.90 2.48
C ALA A 142 7.18 -5.37 2.72
N PHE A 143 6.51 -4.92 1.65
CA PHE A 143 5.14 -4.44 1.73
C PHE A 143 4.14 -5.58 1.98
N ARG A 144 4.30 -6.74 1.34
CA ARG A 144 3.49 -7.94 1.64
C ARG A 144 3.65 -8.39 3.08
N GLU A 145 4.88 -8.43 3.59
CA GLU A 145 5.16 -8.77 4.99
C GLU A 145 4.44 -7.79 5.93
N LYS A 146 4.50 -6.48 5.64
CA LYS A 146 3.78 -5.48 6.42
C LYS A 146 2.27 -5.68 6.42
N LEU A 147 1.68 -6.06 5.28
CA LEU A 147 0.25 -6.38 5.21
C LEU A 147 -0.08 -7.65 6.00
N SER A 148 0.71 -8.70 5.85
CA SER A 148 0.55 -9.95 6.62
C SER A 148 0.58 -9.70 8.13
N ASN A 149 1.53 -8.89 8.60
CA ASN A 149 1.62 -8.54 10.01
C ASN A 149 0.39 -7.75 10.49
N TYR A 150 -0.12 -6.84 9.67
CA TYR A 150 -1.33 -6.07 10.00
C TYR A 150 -2.56 -6.96 10.08
N ASP A 151 -2.72 -7.89 9.13
CA ASP A 151 -3.87 -8.78 9.09
C ASP A 151 -3.82 -9.77 10.27
N ALA A 152 -2.64 -10.31 10.59
CA ALA A 152 -2.42 -11.17 11.75
C ALA A 152 -2.73 -10.48 13.10
N MET A 153 -2.49 -9.17 13.20
CA MET A 153 -2.88 -8.38 14.37
C MET A 153 -4.40 -8.21 14.50
N GLN A 154 -5.14 -8.25 13.40
CA GLN A 154 -6.60 -8.05 13.36
C GLN A 154 -7.38 -9.35 13.60
N ASP A 155 -6.89 -10.47 13.06
CA ASP A 155 -7.54 -11.79 13.18
C ASP A 155 -7.06 -12.59 14.40
N GLY A 156 -6.06 -12.09 15.13
CA GLY A 156 -5.45 -12.76 16.28
C GLY A 156 -4.53 -13.92 15.91
N SER A 157 -4.24 -14.12 14.61
CA SER A 157 -3.39 -15.16 14.05
C SER A 157 -1.91 -14.76 14.04
N LEU A 158 -1.46 -13.90 14.97
CA LEU A 158 -0.04 -13.69 15.23
C LEU A 158 0.59 -15.00 15.73
N THR A 159 0.83 -15.94 14.82
CA THR A 159 1.76 -17.02 15.06
C THR A 159 3.13 -16.35 15.08
N ALA A 160 3.65 -16.15 16.29
CA ALA A 160 5.01 -15.71 16.51
C ALA A 160 5.94 -16.54 15.61
N GLN A 161 6.39 -15.98 14.49
CA GLN A 161 7.43 -16.61 13.70
C GLN A 161 8.71 -16.46 14.51
N SER A 162 9.01 -17.55 15.23
CA SER A 162 10.26 -17.89 15.89
C SER A 162 10.91 -16.75 16.67
N SER A 163 10.57 -16.69 17.96
CA SER A 163 11.53 -16.25 18.97
C SER A 163 12.84 -17.04 18.79
N GLU A 164 13.86 -16.42 18.20
CA GLU A 164 15.20 -16.68 18.74
C GLU A 164 15.14 -16.33 20.23
N PRO A 165 15.66 -17.19 21.13
CA PRO A 165 15.68 -16.88 22.54
C PRO A 165 16.68 -15.75 22.74
N ALA A 166 16.22 -14.50 22.68
CA ALA A 166 16.98 -13.39 23.18
C ALA A 166 17.06 -13.55 24.71
N ASP A 167 18.26 -13.90 25.14
CA ASP A 167 18.75 -14.13 26.49
C ASP A 167 18.04 -13.25 27.54
N THR A 168 17.01 -13.81 28.20
CA THR A 168 16.50 -13.25 29.43
C THR A 168 17.58 -13.47 30.50
N ALA A 169 18.47 -12.51 30.63
CA ALA A 169 19.18 -12.30 31.88
C ALA A 169 18.13 -12.33 32.99
N LYS A 170 18.25 -13.33 33.87
CA LYS A 170 17.33 -13.63 34.97
C LYS A 170 16.84 -12.33 35.64
N ALA A 171 15.59 -11.97 35.38
CA ALA A 171 14.88 -11.10 36.30
C ALA A 171 14.78 -11.86 37.62
N GLN A 172 15.39 -11.30 38.67
CA GLN A 172 15.32 -11.83 40.01
C GLN A 172 13.84 -11.81 40.44
N ALA A 173 13.26 -13.00 40.61
CA ALA A 173 11.93 -13.12 41.18
C ALA A 173 12.01 -12.70 42.65
N ASP A 174 11.36 -11.60 43.00
CA ASP A 174 11.14 -11.23 44.40
C ASP A 174 10.13 -12.23 44.98
N THR A 175 10.67 -13.30 45.55
CA THR A 175 9.90 -14.42 46.08
C THR A 175 9.51 -14.05 47.50
N VAL A 176 8.28 -13.55 47.67
CA VAL A 176 7.66 -13.52 48.99
C VAL A 176 7.37 -14.97 49.37
N SER A 177 8.21 -15.53 50.25
CA SER A 177 8.10 -16.91 50.71
C SER A 177 6.80 -17.09 51.51
N ALA A 178 5.88 -17.90 50.98
CA ALA A 178 4.66 -18.31 51.66
C ALA A 178 4.77 -19.76 52.13
N THR A 179 5.01 -19.96 53.43
CA THR A 179 4.59 -21.10 54.28
C THR A 179 5.18 -20.86 55.69
N ALA A 180 4.50 -20.91 56.84
CA ALA A 180 3.17 -21.29 57.33
C ALA A 180 3.06 -20.78 58.81
N PRO A 181 2.03 -21.07 59.65
CA PRO A 181 0.60 -21.35 59.43
C PRO A 181 -0.29 -20.23 60.03
N VAL A 182 -1.59 -20.32 59.76
CA VAL A 182 -2.66 -19.48 60.33
C VAL A 182 -2.59 -19.48 61.86
N LYS A 183 -2.31 -18.31 62.45
CA LYS A 183 -2.60 -18.02 63.86
C LYS A 183 -3.88 -17.18 63.87
N GLU A 184 -4.89 -17.71 64.54
CA GLU A 184 -6.23 -17.15 64.67
C GLU A 184 -6.22 -15.64 64.99
N ILE A 185 -7.09 -14.89 64.32
CA ILE A 185 -7.28 -13.46 64.52
C ILE A 185 -7.98 -13.27 65.89
N PRO A 186 -7.44 -12.47 66.82
CA PRO A 186 -8.15 -12.12 68.06
C PRO A 186 -9.51 -11.47 67.77
N LEU A 187 -10.54 -11.93 68.48
CA LEU A 187 -11.96 -11.62 68.29
C LEU A 187 -12.38 -10.14 68.48
N GLU A 188 -11.47 -9.22 68.79
CA GLU A 188 -11.81 -7.84 69.18
C GLU A 188 -11.80 -6.81 68.03
N HIS A 189 -11.52 -7.20 66.79
CA HIS A 189 -11.42 -6.26 65.66
C HIS A 189 -12.28 -6.62 64.44
N ARG A 190 -13.44 -7.25 64.66
CA ARG A 190 -14.49 -7.21 63.63
C ARG A 190 -15.33 -5.94 63.80
N PRO A 191 -15.54 -5.13 62.75
CA PRO A 191 -16.48 -4.02 62.81
C PRO A 191 -17.89 -4.57 63.07
N ALA A 192 -18.58 -3.98 64.04
CA ALA A 192 -20.00 -4.22 64.27
C ALA A 192 -20.80 -3.79 63.04
N GLU A 193 -21.85 -4.55 62.72
CA GLU A 193 -22.74 -4.35 61.56
C GLU A 193 -23.35 -2.94 61.46
#